data_AF-A0A2W1BCP1-F1
#
_entry.id   AF-A0A2W1BCP1-F1
#
_cell.length_a   1.000
_cell.length_b   1.000
_cell.length_c   1.000
_cell.angle_alpha   90.00
_cell.angle_beta   90.00
_cell.angle_gamma   90.00
#
_symmetry.space_group_name_H-M   'P 1'
#
loop_
_entity.id
_entity.type
_entity.pdbx_description
1 polymer ?
#
loop_
_entity_poly.entity_id
_entity_poly.type
_entity_poly.pdbx_seq_one_letter_code
_entity_poly.pdbx_strand_id
1 'polypeptide(L)'
;MGNTSKKLAAKCTLLTKDEQKYLATTFRSASKNSDKIREEDLIVSGKLDAVLLERYWGPQIDPRLAQYLTNFLFGSGADKAASCDFNRFAELYVFNYCESIASTYIKMVKAQPSGRAKTWIEKGFKSRASHVQALGEAIAASVSSDADVAINACNAKQLNKWLQSNTLLRKMTDAVFVHLYGVQGHDAHSHSHVHVAHPEPTLIPLPQGLEAMPDYPAFIDLSHIVWLNNHIPAKHQNRWRFLFSSHIHGESFSTMTGRIQSEGASLLIIEDNAGYIFGGYAPVSWTLGPNFVGNEDSFLFTLAPKMRVYPASNYNNHFQYMNHHTKTLPNGLLMGGQFNFGAIWVNGDPFGEGSSAESCSTYRGYKRLSKEPNFRIKSLEVWAVGEKPMFKKESRLSKEPNFRIKSLEVWAVGEKPMFKKESMRSMLSSRSSVLETRQSDRSFLALCGKNTKRSEGFRATEPPK
;
A
#
# COMPACT_ATOMS: atom_id res chain seq x y z
N MET A 1 -46.28 21.29 18.28
CA MET A 1 -44.85 21.24 18.67
C MET A 1 -43.93 21.04 17.45
N GLY A 2 -44.02 21.85 16.39
CA GLY A 2 -43.31 21.60 15.12
C GLY A 2 -42.01 22.39 14.86
N ASN A 3 -41.44 23.06 15.89
CA ASN A 3 -40.51 24.18 15.68
C ASN A 3 -39.04 23.90 16.07
N THR A 4 -38.76 22.88 16.88
CA THR A 4 -37.42 22.67 17.46
C THR A 4 -36.40 22.18 16.45
N SER A 5 -36.77 21.19 15.62
CA SER A 5 -35.91 20.62 14.57
C SER A 5 -35.71 21.55 13.36
N LYS A 6 -36.66 22.47 13.05
CA LYS A 6 -36.39 23.55 12.08
C LYS A 6 -35.33 24.52 12.59
N LYS A 7 -35.36 24.84 13.89
CA LYS A 7 -34.34 25.69 14.55
C LYS A 7 -32.98 24.99 14.66
N LEU A 8 -32.95 23.67 14.88
CA LEU A 8 -31.71 22.88 14.92
C LEU A 8 -31.11 22.70 13.53
N ALA A 9 -31.93 22.39 12.51
CA ALA A 9 -31.50 22.34 11.12
C ALA A 9 -30.89 23.67 10.68
N ALA A 10 -31.45 24.80 11.10
CA ALA A 10 -30.89 26.13 10.82
C ALA A 10 -29.48 26.38 11.39
N LYS A 11 -29.02 25.57 12.36
CA LYS A 11 -27.65 25.60 12.88
C LYS A 11 -26.69 24.66 12.13
N CYS A 12 -27.22 23.78 11.28
CA CYS A 12 -26.41 22.90 10.44
C CYS A 12 -25.86 23.70 9.26
N THR A 13 -24.54 23.87 9.23
CA THR A 13 -23.86 24.56 8.12
C THR A 13 -23.50 23.60 6.98
N LEU A 14 -23.40 22.30 7.26
CA LEU A 14 -22.91 21.27 6.35
C LEU A 14 -23.78 21.07 5.10
N LEU A 15 -25.10 21.20 5.24
CA LEU A 15 -26.08 20.93 4.19
C LEU A 15 -26.80 22.19 3.74
N THR A 16 -27.26 22.22 2.49
CA THR A 16 -28.13 23.30 1.97
C THR A 16 -29.48 23.34 2.69
N LYS A 17 -30.20 24.46 2.61
CA LYS A 17 -31.53 24.60 3.23
C LYS A 17 -32.55 23.58 2.73
N ASP A 18 -32.41 23.09 1.50
CA ASP A 18 -33.32 22.10 0.95
C ASP A 18 -32.96 20.69 1.42
N GLU A 19 -31.68 20.31 1.40
CA GLU A 19 -31.20 19.04 1.97
C GLU A 19 -31.53 18.91 3.47
N GLN A 20 -31.39 20.01 4.22
CA GLN A 20 -31.79 20.08 5.62
C GLN A 20 -33.27 19.72 5.84
N LYS A 21 -34.18 20.10 4.93
CA LYS A 21 -35.62 19.77 5.05
C LYS A 21 -35.85 18.27 4.91
N TYR A 22 -35.17 17.62 3.97
CA TYR A 22 -35.24 16.17 3.79
C TYR A 22 -34.72 15.45 5.02
N LEU A 23 -33.51 15.81 5.47
CA LEU A 23 -32.86 15.15 6.60
C LEU A 23 -33.57 15.40 7.93
N ALA A 24 -34.16 16.60 8.13
CA ALA A 24 -34.94 16.93 9.32
C ALA A 24 -36.21 16.06 9.46
N THR A 25 -36.77 15.57 8.37
CA THR A 25 -37.94 14.68 8.43
C THR A 25 -37.54 13.33 9.02
N THR A 26 -36.45 12.74 8.52
CA THR A 26 -35.89 11.49 9.05
C THR A 26 -35.43 11.66 10.50
N PHE A 27 -34.72 12.75 10.81
CA PHE A 27 -34.27 13.04 12.18
C PHE A 27 -35.43 13.18 13.17
N ARG A 28 -36.52 13.87 12.81
CA ARG A 28 -37.71 13.99 13.67
C ARG A 28 -38.34 12.64 13.97
N SER A 29 -38.42 11.78 12.97
CA SER A 29 -38.94 10.42 13.13
C SER A 29 -38.08 9.64 14.12
N ALA A 30 -36.76 9.63 13.91
CA ALA A 30 -35.81 8.92 14.78
C ALA A 30 -35.74 9.49 16.21
N SER A 31 -35.83 10.81 16.38
CA SER A 31 -35.79 11.50 17.68
C SER A 31 -37.13 11.53 18.40
N LYS A 32 -38.20 10.95 17.84
CA LYS A 32 -39.57 11.05 18.38
C LYS A 32 -39.98 12.52 18.62
N ASN A 33 -39.60 13.41 17.71
CA ASN A 33 -39.77 14.87 17.78
C ASN A 33 -38.94 15.62 18.84
N SER A 34 -37.91 14.97 19.41
CA SER A 34 -36.95 15.59 20.30
C SER A 34 -35.89 16.43 19.55
N ASP A 35 -35.04 17.14 20.30
CA ASP A 35 -33.88 17.86 19.78
C ASP A 35 -32.63 16.97 19.60
N LYS A 36 -32.65 15.78 20.21
CA LYS A 36 -31.60 14.76 20.11
C LYS A 36 -32.22 13.38 19.88
N ILE A 37 -31.49 12.51 19.18
CA ILE A 37 -31.82 11.09 19.08
C ILE A 37 -31.11 10.38 20.23
N ARG A 38 -31.82 9.65 21.08
CA ARG A 38 -31.19 8.80 22.11
C ARG A 38 -30.83 7.45 21.49
N GLU A 39 -29.77 6.82 22.00
CA GLU A 39 -29.39 5.48 21.53
C GLU A 39 -30.55 4.48 21.65
N GLU A 40 -31.26 4.52 22.78
CA GLU A 40 -32.41 3.68 23.07
C GLU A 40 -33.61 3.86 22.11
N ASP A 41 -33.66 4.99 21.40
CA ASP A 41 -34.67 5.24 20.38
C ASP A 41 -34.34 4.53 19.05
N LEU A 42 -33.07 4.14 18.84
CA LEU A 42 -32.59 3.37 17.69
C LEU A 42 -32.31 1.89 18.03
N ILE A 43 -32.00 1.57 19.30
CA ILE A 43 -31.71 0.23 19.82
C ILE A 43 -32.58 -0.04 21.05
N VAL A 44 -33.44 -1.06 21.03
CA VAL A 44 -34.25 -1.37 22.21
C VAL A 44 -33.50 -2.28 23.18
N SER A 45 -33.39 -1.82 24.44
CA SER A 45 -32.94 -2.62 25.61
C SER A 45 -31.58 -3.33 25.49
N GLY A 46 -30.63 -2.74 24.76
CA GLY A 46 -29.28 -3.32 24.58
C GLY A 46 -29.24 -4.54 23.66
N LYS A 47 -30.36 -4.88 23.02
CA LYS A 47 -30.43 -5.83 21.91
C LYS A 47 -30.82 -5.08 20.65
N LEU A 48 -30.17 -5.41 19.54
CA LEU A 48 -30.55 -4.91 18.23
C LEU A 48 -31.95 -5.47 17.87
N ASP A 49 -33.00 -4.68 18.09
CA ASP A 49 -34.37 -5.03 17.70
C ASP A 49 -34.50 -4.89 16.18
N ALA A 50 -34.52 -6.04 15.50
CA ALA A 50 -34.61 -6.11 14.05
C ALA A 50 -35.83 -5.37 13.49
N VAL A 51 -36.97 -5.37 14.20
CA VAL A 51 -38.21 -4.72 13.75
C VAL A 51 -38.07 -3.20 13.80
N LEU A 52 -37.46 -2.65 14.85
CA LEU A 52 -37.24 -1.21 14.95
C LEU A 52 -36.12 -0.73 14.03
N LEU A 53 -35.07 -1.52 13.86
CA LEU A 53 -34.03 -1.23 12.88
C LEU A 53 -34.59 -1.23 11.46
N GLU A 54 -35.37 -2.25 11.10
CA GLU A 54 -36.05 -2.34 9.81
C GLU A 54 -37.03 -1.17 9.61
N ARG A 55 -37.74 -0.76 10.65
CA ARG A 55 -38.64 0.40 10.60
C ARG A 55 -37.92 1.71 10.26
N TYR A 56 -36.71 1.93 10.77
CA TYR A 56 -35.99 3.20 10.57
C TYR A 56 -34.99 3.16 9.41
N TRP A 57 -34.24 2.08 9.27
CA TRP A 57 -33.15 1.93 8.31
C TRP A 57 -33.52 1.04 7.11
N GLY A 58 -34.69 0.38 7.16
CA GLY A 58 -35.18 -0.50 6.11
C GLY A 58 -34.77 -1.97 6.30
N PRO A 59 -35.35 -2.89 5.51
CA PRO A 59 -35.19 -4.34 5.64
C PRO A 59 -33.76 -4.85 5.39
N GLN A 60 -32.90 -4.03 4.79
CA GLN A 60 -31.53 -4.41 4.43
C GLN A 60 -30.53 -4.18 5.55
N ILE A 61 -30.95 -3.62 6.69
CA ILE A 61 -30.05 -3.39 7.82
C ILE A 61 -29.77 -4.70 8.58
N ASP A 62 -28.50 -5.08 8.65
CA ASP A 62 -28.05 -6.21 9.46
C ASP A 62 -27.52 -5.75 10.84
N PRO A 63 -27.43 -6.64 11.84
CA PRO A 63 -26.95 -6.29 13.18
C PRO A 63 -25.54 -5.65 13.22
N ARG A 64 -24.65 -6.04 12.30
CA ARG A 64 -23.28 -5.50 12.23
C ARG A 64 -23.30 -4.07 11.70
N LEU A 65 -24.07 -3.81 10.65
CA LEU A 65 -24.26 -2.46 10.11
C LEU A 65 -24.93 -1.55 11.13
N ALA A 66 -25.93 -2.04 11.85
CA ALA A 66 -26.59 -1.29 12.90
C ALA A 66 -25.67 -0.98 14.09
N GLN A 67 -24.83 -1.92 14.52
CA GLN A 67 -23.80 -1.67 15.54
C GLN A 67 -22.79 -0.61 15.06
N TYR A 68 -22.43 -0.63 13.79
CA TYR A 68 -21.58 0.40 13.21
C TYR A 68 -22.27 1.78 13.23
N LEU A 69 -23.50 1.89 12.75
CA LEU A 69 -24.25 3.15 12.74
C LEU A 69 -24.40 3.71 14.16
N THR A 70 -24.58 2.82 15.13
CA THR A 70 -24.59 3.17 16.56
C THR A 70 -23.23 3.72 16.99
N ASN A 71 -22.14 3.01 16.73
CA ASN A 71 -20.80 3.47 17.09
C ASN A 71 -20.44 4.78 16.38
N PHE A 72 -20.95 4.99 15.17
CA PHE A 72 -20.78 6.24 14.44
C PHE A 72 -21.56 7.38 15.11
N LEU A 73 -22.85 7.21 15.37
CA LEU A 73 -23.70 8.28 15.89
C LEU A 73 -23.39 8.62 17.35
N PHE A 74 -23.05 7.60 18.16
CA PHE A 74 -22.92 7.73 19.61
C PHE A 74 -21.48 7.57 20.10
N GLY A 75 -20.53 7.12 19.28
CA GLY A 75 -19.19 6.74 19.75
C GLY A 75 -19.14 5.31 20.29
N SER A 76 -17.99 4.90 20.81
CA SER A 76 -17.74 3.53 21.28
C SER A 76 -16.94 3.51 22.58
N GLY A 77 -17.15 2.49 23.41
CA GLY A 77 -16.39 2.31 24.65
C GLY A 77 -16.69 3.42 25.67
N ALA A 78 -15.62 3.95 26.30
CA ALA A 78 -15.73 4.98 27.33
C ALA A 78 -16.23 6.35 26.80
N ASP A 79 -16.01 6.62 25.51
CA ASP A 79 -16.39 7.89 24.87
C ASP A 79 -17.80 7.88 24.28
N LYS A 80 -18.60 6.85 24.61
CA LYS A 80 -19.94 6.67 24.05
C LYS A 80 -20.94 7.65 24.68
N ALA A 81 -21.53 8.51 23.86
CA ALA A 81 -22.59 9.45 24.22
C ALA A 81 -23.97 8.77 24.23
N ALA A 82 -24.83 9.15 25.18
CA ALA A 82 -26.19 8.62 25.28
C ALA A 82 -27.16 9.14 24.18
N SER A 83 -26.78 10.20 23.47
CA SER A 83 -27.60 10.83 22.44
C SER A 83 -26.75 11.50 21.36
N CYS A 84 -27.30 11.66 20.16
CA CYS A 84 -26.68 12.39 19.06
C CYS A 84 -27.58 13.54 18.59
N ASP A 85 -26.95 14.63 18.15
CA ASP A 85 -27.66 15.81 17.66
C ASP A 85 -27.87 15.77 16.13
N PHE A 86 -28.58 16.78 15.62
CA PHE A 86 -28.87 16.90 14.19
C PHE A 86 -27.60 17.00 13.34
N ASN A 87 -26.54 17.65 13.83
CA ASN A 87 -25.31 17.84 13.08
C ASN A 87 -24.56 16.53 12.90
N ARG A 88 -24.43 15.72 13.97
CA ARG A 88 -23.82 14.38 13.89
C ARG A 88 -24.64 13.45 13.00
N PHE A 89 -25.97 13.55 13.05
CA PHE A 89 -26.85 12.78 12.15
C PHE A 89 -26.72 13.25 10.68
N ALA A 90 -26.49 14.53 10.43
CA ALA A 90 -26.24 15.06 9.09
C ALA A 90 -24.92 14.57 8.47
N GLU A 91 -23.87 14.38 9.28
CA GLU A 91 -22.60 13.81 8.80
C GLU A 91 -22.79 12.42 8.21
N LEU A 92 -23.69 11.62 8.78
CA LEU A 92 -23.99 10.27 8.30
C LEU A 92 -24.39 10.26 6.81
N TYR A 93 -25.01 11.33 6.30
CA TYR A 93 -25.37 11.45 4.89
C TYR A 93 -24.13 11.46 3.97
N VAL A 94 -23.11 12.25 4.32
CA VAL A 94 -21.86 12.34 3.55
C VAL A 94 -21.09 11.02 3.62
N PHE A 95 -21.02 10.43 4.81
CA PHE A 95 -20.39 9.12 5.00
C PHE A 95 -21.08 8.02 4.18
N ASN A 96 -22.42 7.93 4.25
CA ASN A 96 -23.19 6.94 3.51
C ASN A 96 -23.04 7.11 2.00
N TYR A 97 -22.98 8.36 1.51
CA TYR A 97 -22.71 8.61 0.10
C TYR A 97 -21.34 8.06 -0.32
N CYS A 98 -20.28 8.37 0.43
CA CYS A 98 -18.92 7.90 0.12
C CYS A 98 -18.79 6.38 0.23
N GLU A 99 -19.36 5.78 1.28
CA GLU A 99 -19.37 4.32 1.47
C GLU A 99 -20.15 3.64 0.36
N SER A 100 -21.32 4.14 -0.02
CA SER A 100 -22.13 3.55 -1.10
C SER A 100 -21.39 3.55 -2.43
N ILE A 101 -20.71 4.64 -2.76
CA ILE A 101 -19.88 4.73 -3.97
C ILE A 101 -18.69 3.75 -3.88
N ALA A 102 -17.94 3.75 -2.77
CA ALA A 102 -16.80 2.85 -2.59
C ALA A 102 -17.23 1.36 -2.63
N SER A 103 -18.33 1.01 -1.98
CA SER A 103 -18.90 -0.33 -1.93
C SER A 103 -19.34 -0.80 -3.31
N THR A 104 -20.05 0.05 -4.04
CA THR A 104 -20.50 -0.24 -5.41
C THR A 104 -19.29 -0.39 -6.34
N TYR A 105 -18.31 0.50 -6.23
CA TYR A 105 -17.07 0.43 -7.02
C TYR A 105 -16.33 -0.89 -6.80
N ILE A 106 -16.10 -1.29 -5.54
CA ILE A 106 -15.39 -2.55 -5.22
C ILE A 106 -16.20 -3.78 -5.67
N LYS A 107 -17.54 -3.75 -5.56
CA LYS A 107 -18.41 -4.82 -6.09
C LYS A 107 -18.29 -4.93 -7.62
N MET A 108 -18.29 -3.80 -8.33
CA MET A 108 -18.08 -3.75 -9.78
C MET A 108 -16.72 -4.34 -10.17
N VAL A 109 -15.64 -3.92 -9.49
CA VAL A 109 -14.28 -4.44 -9.75
C VAL A 109 -14.21 -5.97 -9.62
N LYS A 110 -15.00 -6.56 -8.73
CA LYS A 110 -15.06 -8.02 -8.54
C LYS A 110 -15.94 -8.73 -9.55
N ALA A 111 -17.08 -8.12 -9.91
CA ALA A 111 -18.03 -8.72 -10.83
C ALA A 111 -17.48 -8.74 -12.26
N GLN A 112 -16.74 -7.71 -12.64
CA GLN A 112 -16.13 -7.57 -13.97
C GLN A 112 -14.65 -7.15 -13.82
N PRO A 113 -13.79 -8.07 -13.39
CA PRO A 113 -12.40 -7.74 -13.15
C PRO A 113 -11.71 -7.43 -14.47
N SER A 114 -11.15 -6.23 -14.57
CA SER A 114 -10.16 -5.92 -15.60
C SER A 114 -8.98 -6.88 -15.48
N GLY A 115 -8.18 -7.02 -16.56
CA GLY A 115 -6.96 -7.84 -16.51
C GLY A 115 -6.05 -7.49 -15.31
N ARG A 116 -6.03 -6.21 -14.89
CA ARG A 116 -5.30 -5.74 -13.70
C ARG A 116 -5.89 -6.27 -12.40
N ALA A 117 -7.21 -6.11 -12.21
CA ALA A 117 -7.90 -6.53 -10.99
C ALA A 117 -7.93 -8.05 -10.83
N LYS A 118 -8.02 -8.79 -11.94
CA LYS A 118 -8.07 -10.25 -11.96
C LYS A 118 -6.87 -10.87 -11.23
N THR A 119 -5.65 -10.42 -11.53
CA THR A 119 -4.44 -10.95 -10.89
C THR A 119 -4.41 -10.70 -9.39
N TRP A 120 -4.83 -9.51 -8.93
CA TRP A 120 -4.93 -9.23 -7.49
C TRP A 120 -5.93 -10.18 -6.81
N ILE A 121 -7.11 -10.36 -7.39
CA ILE A 121 -8.16 -11.22 -6.82
C ILE A 121 -7.71 -12.68 -6.77
N GLU A 122 -7.11 -13.19 -7.84
CA GLU A 122 -6.59 -14.56 -7.92
C GLU A 122 -5.47 -14.82 -6.91
N LYS A 123 -4.69 -13.80 -6.55
CA LYS A 123 -3.62 -13.87 -5.53
C LYS A 123 -4.10 -13.61 -4.11
N GLY A 124 -5.41 -13.65 -3.87
CA GLY A 124 -5.99 -13.63 -2.53
C GLY A 124 -6.23 -12.24 -1.93
N PHE A 125 -6.11 -11.16 -2.71
CA PHE A 125 -6.42 -9.81 -2.23
C PHE A 125 -7.94 -9.64 -2.10
N LYS A 126 -8.42 -9.59 -0.85
CA LYS A 126 -9.85 -9.65 -0.53
C LYS A 126 -10.50 -8.27 -0.64
N SER A 127 -11.82 -8.27 -0.45
CA SER A 127 -12.66 -7.08 -0.35
C SER A 127 -13.50 -7.13 0.94
N ARG A 128 -12.83 -7.15 2.10
CA ARG A 128 -13.55 -7.25 3.38
C ARG A 128 -14.44 -6.03 3.57
N ALA A 129 -15.67 -6.25 4.01
CA ALA A 129 -16.66 -5.18 4.21
C ALA A 129 -16.11 -4.06 5.12
N SER A 130 -15.38 -4.41 6.19
CA SER A 130 -14.74 -3.43 7.08
C SER A 130 -13.72 -2.54 6.38
N HIS A 131 -12.97 -3.05 5.40
CA HIS A 131 -11.99 -2.25 4.65
C HIS A 131 -12.65 -1.40 3.55
N VAL A 132 -13.74 -1.88 2.94
CA VAL A 132 -14.57 -1.08 2.03
C VAL A 132 -15.19 0.11 2.78
N GLN A 133 -15.70 -0.15 3.97
CA GLN A 133 -16.21 0.86 4.87
C GLN A 133 -15.14 1.88 5.29
N ALA A 134 -13.96 1.41 5.72
CA ALA A 134 -12.84 2.28 6.07
C ALA A 134 -12.38 3.17 4.89
N LEU A 135 -12.50 2.68 3.65
CA LEU A 135 -12.27 3.48 2.44
C LEU A 135 -13.33 4.60 2.31
N GLY A 136 -14.62 4.26 2.45
CA GLY A 136 -15.71 5.24 2.47
C GLY A 136 -15.54 6.31 3.54
N GLU A 137 -15.17 5.90 4.76
CA GLU A 137 -14.88 6.80 5.87
C GLU A 137 -13.70 7.73 5.58
N ALA A 138 -12.62 7.22 5.01
CA ALA A 138 -11.45 8.03 4.71
C ALA A 138 -11.69 9.03 3.57
N ILE A 139 -12.51 8.66 2.59
CA ILE A 139 -12.97 9.59 1.57
C ILE A 139 -13.79 10.70 2.24
N ALA A 140 -14.79 10.37 3.05
CA ALA A 140 -15.62 11.37 3.73
C ALA A 140 -14.78 12.26 4.68
N ALA A 141 -13.82 11.69 5.41
CA ALA A 141 -12.95 12.45 6.30
C ALA A 141 -12.08 13.48 5.56
N SER A 142 -11.78 13.25 4.27
CA SER A 142 -11.02 14.20 3.45
C SER A 142 -11.76 15.49 3.10
N VAL A 143 -13.06 15.60 3.45
CA VAL A 143 -13.82 16.86 3.38
C VAL A 143 -13.12 17.91 4.23
N SER A 144 -12.67 17.50 5.41
CA SER A 144 -11.79 18.27 6.28
C SER A 144 -10.36 18.06 5.82
N SER A 145 -9.55 19.12 5.72
CA SER A 145 -8.11 18.99 5.44
C SER A 145 -7.34 18.26 6.55
N ASP A 146 -7.99 18.06 7.70
CA ASP A 146 -7.51 17.31 8.85
C ASP A 146 -8.55 16.22 9.19
N ALA A 147 -8.12 14.96 9.14
CA ALA A 147 -8.99 13.81 9.36
C ALA A 147 -9.53 13.69 10.80
N ASP A 148 -9.03 14.49 11.74
CA ASP A 148 -9.54 14.58 13.11
C ASP A 148 -10.50 15.75 13.33
N VAL A 149 -10.67 16.63 12.33
CA VAL A 149 -11.69 17.68 12.35
C VAL A 149 -13.01 17.11 11.85
N ALA A 150 -14.04 17.20 12.70
CA ALA A 150 -15.39 16.73 12.39
C ALA A 150 -15.92 17.36 11.09
N ILE A 151 -16.61 16.55 10.27
CA ILE A 151 -17.12 16.99 8.96
C ILE A 151 -18.12 18.14 9.12
N ASN A 152 -18.87 18.19 10.23
CA ASN A 152 -19.81 19.27 10.53
C ASN A 152 -19.16 20.66 10.68
N ALA A 153 -17.83 20.74 10.82
CA ALA A 153 -17.10 22.01 10.77
C ALA A 153 -17.10 22.62 9.36
N CYS A 154 -17.35 21.81 8.33
CA CYS A 154 -17.49 22.27 6.96
C CYS A 154 -18.91 22.80 6.68
N ASN A 155 -19.00 23.82 5.83
CA ASN A 155 -20.26 24.31 5.32
C ASN A 155 -20.61 23.73 3.94
N ALA A 156 -21.86 23.91 3.49
CA ALA A 156 -22.36 23.37 2.23
C ALA A 156 -21.53 23.82 1.00
N LYS A 157 -20.99 25.05 1.01
CA LYS A 157 -20.13 25.55 -0.08
C LYS A 157 -18.79 24.81 -0.12
N GLN A 158 -18.20 24.57 1.05
CA GLN A 158 -16.97 23.77 1.17
C GLN A 158 -17.21 22.31 0.79
N LEU A 159 -18.32 21.71 1.23
CA LEU A 159 -18.69 20.35 0.86
C LEU A 159 -18.87 20.20 -0.66
N ASN A 160 -19.58 21.13 -1.31
CA ASN A 160 -19.76 21.12 -2.77
C ASN A 160 -18.43 21.30 -3.51
N LYS A 161 -17.56 22.21 -3.05
CA LYS A 161 -16.20 22.37 -3.60
C LYS A 161 -15.40 21.07 -3.44
N TRP A 162 -15.48 20.43 -2.28
CA TRP A 162 -14.80 19.17 -2.01
C TRP A 162 -15.29 18.06 -2.94
N LEU A 163 -16.61 17.88 -3.11
CA LEU A 163 -17.20 16.90 -4.04
C LEU A 163 -16.64 17.03 -5.46
N GLN A 164 -16.45 18.26 -5.93
CA GLN A 164 -15.89 18.55 -7.25
C GLN A 164 -14.38 18.32 -7.35
N SER A 165 -13.65 18.54 -6.25
CA SER A 165 -12.18 18.47 -6.22
C SER A 165 -11.61 17.12 -5.80
N ASN A 166 -12.40 16.27 -5.12
CA ASN A 166 -11.94 14.96 -4.65
C ASN A 166 -11.79 14.00 -5.83
N THR A 167 -10.55 13.77 -6.24
CA THR A 167 -10.23 12.95 -7.42
C THR A 167 -10.61 11.49 -7.24
N LEU A 168 -10.49 10.94 -6.03
CA LEU A 168 -10.79 9.53 -5.76
C LEU A 168 -12.29 9.29 -5.85
N LEU A 169 -13.07 10.10 -5.14
CA LEU A 169 -14.53 10.04 -5.16
C LEU A 169 -15.06 10.23 -6.57
N ARG A 170 -14.56 11.25 -7.29
CA ARG A 170 -14.95 11.49 -8.69
C ARG A 170 -14.68 10.28 -9.58
N LYS A 171 -13.46 9.73 -9.57
CA LYS A 171 -13.10 8.55 -10.38
C LYS A 171 -13.97 7.33 -10.07
N MET A 172 -14.30 7.08 -8.79
CA MET A 172 -15.20 5.97 -8.43
C MET A 172 -16.64 6.25 -8.85
N THR A 173 -17.15 7.46 -8.63
CA THR A 173 -18.50 7.86 -9.05
C THR A 173 -18.65 7.72 -10.56
N ASP A 174 -17.70 8.25 -11.35
CA ASP A 174 -17.71 8.15 -12.81
C ASP A 174 -17.77 6.68 -13.24
N ALA A 175 -16.90 5.83 -12.67
CA ALA A 175 -16.87 4.41 -13.00
C ALA A 175 -18.17 3.67 -12.60
N VAL A 176 -18.73 3.98 -11.43
CA VAL A 176 -20.00 3.40 -10.95
C VAL A 176 -21.17 3.82 -11.83
N PHE A 177 -21.28 5.10 -12.19
CA PHE A 177 -22.38 5.60 -13.02
C PHE A 177 -22.32 5.07 -14.45
N VAL A 178 -21.11 5.01 -15.05
CA VAL A 178 -20.91 4.38 -16.35
C VAL A 178 -21.34 2.92 -16.30
N HIS A 179 -20.97 2.18 -15.24
CA HIS A 179 -21.32 0.77 -15.10
C HIS A 179 -22.81 0.52 -14.88
N LEU A 180 -23.47 1.32 -14.03
CA LEU A 180 -24.88 1.13 -13.68
C LEU A 180 -25.85 1.64 -14.74
N TYR A 181 -25.51 2.75 -15.41
CA TYR A 181 -26.45 3.47 -16.28
C TYR A 181 -25.97 3.58 -17.74
N GLY A 182 -24.74 3.16 -18.06
CA GLY A 182 -24.20 3.28 -19.41
C GLY A 182 -23.94 4.73 -19.86
N VAL A 183 -23.94 5.70 -18.93
CA VAL A 183 -23.75 7.11 -19.24
C VAL A 183 -22.27 7.34 -19.53
N GLN A 184 -21.90 7.42 -20.80
CA GLN A 184 -20.59 7.93 -21.19
C GLN A 184 -20.52 9.42 -20.83
N GLY A 185 -19.46 9.83 -20.13
CA GLY A 185 -19.21 11.23 -19.83
C GLY A 185 -19.27 12.04 -21.12
N HIS A 186 -20.21 12.98 -21.20
CA HIS A 186 -20.45 13.77 -22.38
C HIS A 186 -19.35 14.84 -22.49
N ASP A 187 -18.21 14.50 -23.05
CA ASP A 187 -17.28 15.51 -23.57
C ASP A 187 -17.96 16.15 -24.78
N ALA A 188 -18.69 17.24 -24.52
CA ALA A 188 -19.11 18.16 -25.57
C ALA A 188 -17.82 18.61 -26.28
N HIS A 189 -17.74 18.38 -27.60
CA HIS A 189 -16.66 18.75 -28.54
C HIS A 189 -15.68 17.65 -29.00
N SER A 190 -16.12 16.42 -29.29
CA SER A 190 -15.42 15.66 -30.35
C SER A 190 -16.36 14.88 -31.28
N HIS A 191 -16.55 15.44 -32.48
CA HIS A 191 -16.96 14.67 -33.65
C HIS A 191 -15.69 14.12 -34.30
N SER A 192 -15.18 13.01 -33.78
CA SER A 192 -14.23 12.18 -34.55
C SER A 192 -14.16 10.78 -33.95
N HIS A 193 -14.62 9.80 -34.72
CA HIS A 193 -14.35 8.39 -34.52
C HIS A 193 -12.85 8.12 -34.74
N VAL A 194 -12.04 8.39 -33.73
CA VAL A 194 -10.72 7.79 -33.53
C VAL A 194 -10.55 7.61 -32.03
N HIS A 195 -10.81 6.40 -31.52
CA HIS A 195 -10.46 6.03 -30.16
C HIS A 195 -8.93 5.98 -30.03
N VAL A 196 -8.29 7.12 -29.79
CA VAL A 196 -7.00 7.12 -29.11
C VAL A 196 -7.31 6.75 -27.67
N ALA A 197 -7.18 5.47 -27.36
CA ALA A 197 -7.26 4.97 -26.00
C ALA A 197 -6.10 5.59 -25.19
N HIS A 198 -6.32 6.78 -24.63
CA HIS A 198 -5.60 7.18 -23.44
C HIS A 198 -6.17 6.34 -22.31
N PRO A 199 -5.44 5.34 -21.77
CA PRO A 199 -5.95 4.58 -20.64
C PRO A 199 -5.97 5.56 -19.47
N GLU A 200 -7.14 6.06 -19.09
CA GLU A 200 -7.25 6.74 -17.82
C GLU A 200 -6.66 5.83 -16.74
N PRO A 201 -5.79 6.34 -15.86
CA PRO A 201 -5.16 5.53 -14.83
C PRO A 201 -6.24 4.90 -13.95
N THR A 202 -6.42 3.59 -14.12
CA THR A 202 -7.34 2.79 -13.32
C THR A 202 -6.93 2.85 -11.85
N LEU A 203 -7.90 2.98 -10.94
CA LEU A 203 -7.61 3.01 -9.49
C LEU A 203 -6.90 1.73 -9.01
N ILE A 204 -7.06 0.63 -9.74
CA ILE A 204 -6.31 -0.62 -9.56
C ILE A 204 -5.08 -0.64 -10.48
N PRO A 205 -3.85 -0.64 -9.95
CA PRO A 205 -2.63 -0.76 -10.74
C PRO A 205 -2.44 -2.17 -11.29
N LEU A 206 -1.65 -2.33 -12.34
CA LEU A 206 -1.21 -3.66 -12.79
C LEU A 206 -0.21 -4.26 -11.78
N PRO A 207 -0.46 -5.43 -11.17
CA PRO A 207 0.55 -6.12 -10.39
C PRO A 207 1.60 -6.76 -11.30
N GLN A 208 2.84 -6.83 -10.84
CA GLN A 208 3.93 -7.52 -11.53
C GLN A 208 4.76 -8.31 -10.51
N GLY A 209 5.12 -9.55 -10.87
CA GLY A 209 5.96 -10.42 -10.04
C GLY A 209 5.16 -11.31 -9.08
N LEU A 210 3.82 -11.22 -9.11
CA LEU A 210 2.94 -12.11 -8.36
C LEU A 210 2.67 -13.42 -9.08
N GLU A 211 2.83 -13.47 -10.40
CA GLU A 211 2.44 -14.61 -11.24
C GLU A 211 3.11 -15.90 -10.76
N ALA A 212 4.40 -15.81 -10.40
CA ALA A 212 5.23 -16.92 -9.93
C ALA A 212 4.91 -17.41 -8.50
N MET A 213 3.98 -16.77 -7.78
CA MET A 213 3.69 -17.06 -6.37
C MET A 213 2.29 -17.67 -6.22
N PRO A 214 2.13 -19.01 -6.22
CA PRO A 214 0.81 -19.65 -6.14
C PRO A 214 0.09 -19.34 -4.81
N ASP A 215 0.79 -19.45 -3.67
CA ASP A 215 0.21 -19.27 -2.33
C ASP A 215 0.60 -17.91 -1.71
N TYR A 216 0.21 -16.82 -2.38
CA TYR A 216 0.55 -15.47 -1.92
C TYR A 216 -0.24 -15.09 -0.64
N PRO A 217 0.42 -14.78 0.50
CA PRO A 217 -0.24 -14.49 1.77
C PRO A 217 -0.65 -13.01 1.87
N ALA A 218 -1.58 -12.58 1.01
CA ALA A 218 -2.04 -11.19 1.00
C ALA A 218 -2.65 -10.76 2.34
N PHE A 219 -2.07 -9.72 2.96
CA PHE A 219 -2.60 -9.12 4.18
C PHE A 219 -3.30 -7.76 3.95
N ILE A 220 -3.13 -7.16 2.76
CA ILE A 220 -3.91 -6.01 2.30
C ILE A 220 -5.05 -6.42 1.35
N ASP A 221 -6.00 -5.51 1.15
CA ASP A 221 -7.23 -5.74 0.38
C ASP A 221 -7.30 -4.78 -0.82
N LEU A 222 -8.23 -5.03 -1.75
CA LEU A 222 -8.47 -4.15 -2.91
C LEU A 222 -8.75 -2.70 -2.50
N SER A 223 -9.47 -2.47 -1.39
CA SER A 223 -9.75 -1.13 -0.87
C SER A 223 -8.47 -0.39 -0.48
N HIS A 224 -7.49 -1.10 0.11
CA HIS A 224 -6.19 -0.53 0.44
C HIS A 224 -5.41 -0.14 -0.81
N ILE A 225 -5.45 -0.98 -1.85
CA ILE A 225 -4.80 -0.71 -3.13
C ILE A 225 -5.39 0.54 -3.78
N VAL A 226 -6.73 0.63 -3.85
CA VAL A 226 -7.42 1.82 -4.39
C VAL A 226 -7.02 3.08 -3.62
N TRP A 227 -7.03 3.01 -2.29
CA TRP A 227 -6.65 4.14 -1.43
C TRP A 227 -5.22 4.59 -1.69
N LEU A 228 -4.25 3.68 -1.59
CA LEU A 228 -2.83 4.01 -1.74
C LEU A 228 -2.50 4.46 -3.16
N ASN A 229 -3.00 3.76 -4.18
CA ASN A 229 -2.68 4.08 -5.57
C ASN A 229 -3.19 5.47 -5.96
N ASN A 230 -4.31 5.94 -5.40
CA ASN A 230 -4.79 7.30 -5.64
C ASN A 230 -3.86 8.39 -5.05
N HIS A 231 -3.17 8.11 -3.94
CA HIS A 231 -2.30 9.08 -3.26
C HIS A 231 -0.87 9.12 -3.82
N ILE A 232 -0.45 8.08 -4.53
CA ILE A 232 0.84 8.04 -5.21
C ILE A 232 0.82 9.03 -6.41
N PRO A 233 1.93 9.70 -6.76
CA PRO A 233 1.99 10.55 -7.96
C PRO A 233 1.57 9.80 -9.25
N ALA A 234 0.82 10.47 -10.14
CA ALA A 234 0.22 9.87 -11.34
C ALA A 234 1.19 9.01 -12.18
N LYS A 235 2.45 9.45 -12.32
CA LYS A 235 3.52 8.72 -13.03
C LYS A 235 3.82 7.32 -12.49
N HIS A 236 3.49 7.04 -11.23
CA HIS A 236 3.73 5.76 -10.57
C HIS A 236 2.45 4.93 -10.33
N GLN A 237 1.26 5.47 -10.63
CA GLN A 237 -0.03 4.80 -10.36
C GLN A 237 -0.34 3.61 -11.28
N ASN A 238 0.43 3.45 -12.37
CA ASN A 238 0.08 2.49 -13.42
C ASN A 238 0.34 1.02 -13.04
N ARG A 239 1.39 0.76 -12.27
CA ARG A 239 1.84 -0.60 -11.95
C ARG A 239 2.50 -0.67 -10.58
N TRP A 240 2.32 -1.80 -9.91
CA TRP A 240 3.00 -2.16 -8.67
C TRP A 240 3.82 -3.43 -8.90
N ARG A 241 5.11 -3.37 -8.55
CA ARG A 241 6.09 -4.43 -8.73
C ARG A 241 6.44 -5.01 -7.38
N PHE A 242 6.13 -6.28 -7.17
CA PHE A 242 6.42 -6.98 -5.92
C PHE A 242 7.94 -7.13 -5.73
N LEU A 243 8.48 -6.67 -4.59
CA LEU A 243 9.92 -6.75 -4.30
C LEU A 243 10.23 -7.70 -3.15
N PHE A 244 9.50 -7.55 -2.04
CA PHE A 244 9.78 -8.26 -0.79
C PHE A 244 8.50 -8.55 0.00
N SER A 245 8.52 -9.65 0.73
CA SER A 245 7.52 -10.05 1.74
C SER A 245 8.24 -10.88 2.79
N SER A 246 8.02 -10.60 4.07
CA SER A 246 8.59 -11.39 5.18
C SER A 246 8.12 -12.85 5.15
N HIS A 247 6.89 -13.11 4.70
CA HIS A 247 6.32 -14.45 4.60
C HIS A 247 6.89 -15.29 3.45
N ILE A 248 7.36 -14.64 2.38
CA ILE A 248 7.89 -15.32 1.18
C ILE A 248 9.42 -15.39 1.21
N HIS A 249 10.08 -14.33 1.67
CA HIS A 249 11.53 -14.18 1.58
C HIS A 249 12.24 -14.32 2.94
N GLY A 250 11.49 -14.56 4.01
CA GLY A 250 11.99 -14.70 5.38
C GLY A 250 12.25 -13.36 6.09
N GLU A 251 12.50 -13.47 7.39
CA GLU A 251 12.72 -12.36 8.31
C GLU A 251 14.20 -11.94 8.37
N SER A 252 14.71 -11.42 7.24
CA SER A 252 16.10 -10.97 7.14
C SER A 252 16.22 -9.58 6.54
N PHE A 253 16.80 -8.66 7.32
CA PHE A 253 17.09 -7.31 6.85
C PHE A 253 18.06 -7.32 5.66
N SER A 254 19.05 -8.23 5.64
CA SER A 254 19.96 -8.41 4.49
C SER A 254 19.19 -8.77 3.22
N THR A 255 18.25 -9.72 3.31
CA THR A 255 17.45 -10.15 2.16
C THR A 255 16.53 -9.03 1.67
N MET A 256 15.89 -8.30 2.59
CA MET A 256 15.04 -7.16 2.25
C MET A 256 15.84 -6.07 1.57
N THR A 257 16.92 -5.59 2.20
CA THR A 257 17.78 -4.53 1.65
C THR A 257 18.35 -4.90 0.28
N GLY A 258 18.75 -6.15 0.05
CA GLY A 258 19.22 -6.60 -1.26
C GLY A 258 18.17 -6.56 -2.37
N ARG A 259 16.88 -6.65 -2.02
CA ARG A 259 15.75 -6.67 -2.99
C ARG A 259 15.15 -5.30 -3.27
N ILE A 260 15.25 -4.36 -2.33
CA ILE A 260 14.56 -3.06 -2.44
C ILE A 260 15.48 -1.93 -2.92
N GLN A 261 16.79 -2.11 -2.84
CA GLN A 261 17.75 -1.13 -3.31
C GLN A 261 17.61 -0.88 -4.80
N SER A 262 17.75 0.37 -5.23
CA SER A 262 17.82 0.72 -6.65
C SER A 262 16.57 0.36 -7.49
N GLU A 263 15.42 0.10 -6.84
CA GLU A 263 14.18 -0.27 -7.52
C GLU A 263 13.25 0.91 -7.84
N GLY A 264 13.63 2.15 -7.51
CA GLY A 264 12.80 3.34 -7.72
C GLY A 264 11.84 3.62 -6.56
N ALA A 265 10.78 4.38 -6.86
CA ALA A 265 9.76 4.70 -5.86
C ALA A 265 9.06 3.43 -5.36
N SER A 266 8.71 3.38 -4.08
CA SER A 266 8.14 2.18 -3.46
C SER A 266 7.16 2.49 -2.32
N LEU A 267 6.33 1.51 -1.99
CA LEU A 267 5.50 1.44 -0.80
C LEU A 267 6.11 0.42 0.16
N LEU A 268 6.37 0.86 1.39
CA LEU A 268 6.62 -0.02 2.53
C LEU A 268 5.29 -0.22 3.26
N ILE A 269 4.86 -1.48 3.45
CA ILE A 269 3.60 -1.83 4.12
C ILE A 269 3.91 -2.80 5.25
N ILE A 270 3.47 -2.47 6.47
CA ILE A 270 3.70 -3.22 7.69
C ILE A 270 2.35 -3.53 8.34
N GLU A 271 2.17 -4.78 8.77
CA GLU A 271 1.15 -5.21 9.73
C GLU A 271 1.85 -5.52 11.05
N ASP A 272 1.42 -4.90 12.15
CA ASP A 272 1.90 -5.27 13.49
C ASP A 272 1.06 -6.42 14.11
N ASN A 273 1.56 -6.99 15.21
CA ASN A 273 0.84 -8.06 15.92
C ASN A 273 -0.50 -7.62 16.55
N ALA A 274 -0.76 -6.30 16.66
CA ALA A 274 -2.05 -5.77 17.09
C ALA A 274 -3.05 -5.60 15.92
N GLY A 275 -2.65 -5.95 14.70
CA GLY A 275 -3.47 -5.86 13.50
C GLY A 275 -3.54 -4.45 12.89
N TYR A 276 -2.68 -3.53 13.32
CA TYR A 276 -2.55 -2.22 12.67
C TYR A 276 -1.78 -2.41 11.39
N ILE A 277 -2.30 -1.83 10.31
CA ILE A 277 -1.65 -1.87 9.00
C ILE A 277 -1.28 -0.43 8.66
N PHE A 278 0.01 -0.17 8.42
CA PHE A 278 0.54 1.16 8.16
C PHE A 278 1.80 1.10 7.31
N GLY A 279 2.31 2.25 6.92
CA GLY A 279 3.47 2.28 6.03
C GLY A 279 3.81 3.67 5.52
N GLY A 280 4.66 3.67 4.50
CA GLY A 280 5.11 4.90 3.86
C GLY A 280 5.37 4.73 2.38
N TYR A 281 5.17 5.82 1.64
CA TYR A 281 5.57 5.96 0.26
C TYR A 281 6.94 6.64 0.19
N ALA A 282 7.89 5.91 -0.39
CA ALA A 282 9.26 6.27 -0.67
C ALA A 282 9.34 6.77 -2.13
N PRO A 283 9.52 8.09 -2.38
CA PRO A 283 9.45 8.65 -3.74
C PRO A 283 10.71 8.39 -4.59
N VAL A 284 11.79 7.90 -3.99
CA VAL A 284 13.07 7.59 -4.63
C VAL A 284 13.55 6.20 -4.21
N SER A 285 14.54 5.66 -4.93
CA SER A 285 15.15 4.37 -4.59
C SER A 285 15.73 4.38 -3.17
N TRP A 286 15.56 3.27 -2.47
CA TRP A 286 16.32 2.99 -1.25
C TRP A 286 17.81 2.85 -1.55
N THR A 287 18.64 3.47 -0.71
CA THR A 287 20.11 3.44 -0.81
C THR A 287 20.71 3.19 0.56
N LEU A 288 21.71 2.32 0.64
CA LEU A 288 22.51 2.16 1.85
C LEU A 288 23.40 3.39 2.04
N GLY A 289 23.36 3.99 3.22
CA GLY A 289 24.26 5.08 3.53
C GLY A 289 23.94 5.80 4.83
N PRO A 290 24.83 6.72 5.24
CA PRO A 290 24.69 7.46 6.49
C PRO A 290 23.66 8.60 6.42
N ASN A 291 23.25 8.98 5.21
CA ASN A 291 22.46 10.20 4.97
C ASN A 291 20.99 9.88 4.72
N PHE A 292 20.13 10.80 5.12
CA PHE A 292 18.74 10.79 4.70
C PHE A 292 18.61 11.14 3.22
N VAL A 293 17.68 10.46 2.54
CA VAL A 293 17.34 10.67 1.13
C VAL A 293 15.82 10.83 0.96
N GLY A 294 15.37 11.33 -0.19
CA GLY A 294 13.95 11.52 -0.49
C GLY A 294 13.61 12.95 -0.88
N ASN A 295 12.31 13.18 -1.03
CA ASN A 295 11.75 14.49 -1.36
C ASN A 295 10.33 14.61 -0.80
N GLU A 296 9.73 15.79 -1.04
CA GLU A 296 8.42 16.20 -0.51
C GLU A 296 7.23 15.37 -1.04
N ASP A 297 7.41 14.56 -2.09
CA ASP A 297 6.37 13.62 -2.55
C ASP A 297 6.17 12.46 -1.57
N SER A 298 7.07 12.29 -0.58
CA SER A 298 6.93 11.25 0.45
C SER A 298 5.71 11.50 1.35
N PHE A 299 5.03 10.42 1.71
CA PHE A 299 3.96 10.45 2.69
C PHE A 299 3.94 9.17 3.51
N LEU A 300 3.38 9.24 4.72
CA LEU A 300 3.04 8.06 5.52
C LEU A 300 1.56 7.76 5.42
N PHE A 301 1.16 6.54 5.77
CA PHE A 301 -0.24 6.16 5.76
C PHE A 301 -0.56 5.14 6.86
N THR A 302 -1.83 5.11 7.25
CA THR A 302 -2.45 3.98 7.94
C THR A 302 -3.52 3.38 7.03
N LEU A 303 -3.73 2.08 7.13
CA LEU A 303 -4.75 1.31 6.42
C LEU A 303 -5.76 0.68 7.38
N ALA A 304 -5.29 0.23 8.55
CA ALA A 304 -6.12 -0.28 9.63
C ALA A 304 -5.59 0.24 10.98
N PRO A 305 -6.48 0.59 11.94
CA PRO A 305 -7.94 0.46 11.88
C PRO A 305 -8.64 1.58 11.09
N LYS A 306 -7.94 2.65 10.74
CA LYS A 306 -8.47 3.76 9.92
C LYS A 306 -7.53 4.08 8.77
N MET A 307 -8.08 4.36 7.59
CA MET A 307 -7.29 4.79 6.45
C MET A 307 -6.97 6.29 6.56
N ARG A 308 -5.67 6.65 6.54
CA ARG A 308 -5.20 8.04 6.62
C ARG A 308 -3.93 8.21 5.79
N VAL A 309 -3.64 9.43 5.36
CA VAL A 309 -2.41 9.82 4.69
C VAL A 309 -1.83 11.06 5.38
N TYR A 310 -0.52 11.02 5.65
CA TYR A 310 0.25 12.08 6.28
C TYR A 310 1.29 12.60 5.27
N PRO A 311 0.98 13.68 4.53
CA PRO A 311 1.90 14.24 3.53
C PRO A 311 3.10 14.91 4.21
N ALA A 312 4.19 15.13 3.46
CA ALA A 312 5.34 15.90 3.93
C ALA A 312 4.91 17.26 4.51
N SER A 313 5.54 17.66 5.61
CA SER A 313 5.30 18.96 6.27
C SER A 313 6.14 20.09 5.68
N ASN A 314 7.18 19.74 4.91
CA ASN A 314 8.23 20.63 4.42
C ASN A 314 9.06 21.31 5.53
N TYR A 315 9.01 20.79 6.76
CA TYR A 315 9.79 21.30 7.89
C TYR A 315 11.26 20.81 7.86
N ASN A 316 11.49 19.59 7.39
CA ASN A 316 12.82 18.99 7.26
C ASN A 316 12.84 18.01 6.07
N ASN A 317 13.99 17.39 5.81
CA ASN A 317 14.22 16.45 4.71
C ASN A 317 14.55 15.02 5.18
N HIS A 318 14.15 14.64 6.40
CA HIS A 318 14.43 13.32 6.98
C HIS A 318 13.41 12.25 6.53
N PHE A 319 13.28 12.05 5.22
CA PHE A 319 12.24 11.20 4.64
C PHE A 319 12.57 9.71 4.71
N GLN A 320 13.76 9.30 4.27
CA GLN A 320 14.18 7.90 4.21
C GLN A 320 15.62 7.77 4.67
N TYR A 321 15.88 6.78 5.50
CA TYR A 321 17.23 6.36 5.86
C TYR A 321 17.27 4.84 5.86
N MET A 322 18.36 4.27 5.37
CA MET A 322 18.57 2.84 5.37
C MET A 322 20.05 2.54 5.48
N ASN A 323 20.41 1.74 6.48
CA ASN A 323 21.81 1.41 6.71
C ASN A 323 21.95 -0.01 7.28
N HIS A 324 23.08 -0.65 7.02
CA HIS A 324 23.33 -2.02 7.45
C HIS A 324 24.84 -2.28 7.59
N HIS A 325 25.23 -3.16 8.51
CA HIS A 325 26.62 -3.56 8.76
C HIS A 325 27.57 -2.42 9.11
N THR A 326 27.05 -1.36 9.75
CA THR A 326 27.87 -0.26 10.27
C THR A 326 27.95 -0.30 11.80
N LYS A 327 29.06 0.18 12.37
CA LYS A 327 29.27 0.21 13.83
C LYS A 327 28.88 1.54 14.47
N THR A 328 28.86 2.61 13.69
CA THR A 328 28.75 3.99 14.21
C THR A 328 27.35 4.58 14.04
N LEU A 329 26.50 3.97 13.21
CA LEU A 329 25.17 4.46 12.91
C LEU A 329 24.12 3.35 13.08
N PRO A 330 22.86 3.71 13.35
CA PRO A 330 21.78 2.73 13.52
C PRO A 330 21.62 1.86 12.26
N ASN A 331 21.64 0.54 12.42
CA ASN A 331 21.36 -0.39 11.32
C ASN A 331 19.87 -0.70 11.29
N GLY A 332 19.23 -0.42 10.16
CA GLY A 332 17.79 -0.51 10.02
C GLY A 332 17.28 0.41 8.92
N LEU A 333 15.96 0.52 8.83
CA LEU A 333 15.25 1.38 7.88
C LEU A 333 14.38 2.36 8.67
N LEU A 334 14.47 3.64 8.32
CA LEU A 334 13.69 4.72 8.92
C LEU A 334 12.91 5.46 7.83
N MET A 335 11.61 5.70 8.08
CA MET A 335 10.80 6.65 7.31
C MET A 335 10.26 7.76 8.21
N GLY A 336 10.65 9.00 7.92
CA GLY A 336 10.23 10.18 8.66
C GLY A 336 10.85 10.35 10.03
N GLY A 337 11.38 11.54 10.29
CA GLY A 337 11.86 11.92 11.63
C GLY A 337 13.33 11.61 11.80
N GLN A 338 13.82 11.79 13.02
CA GLN A 338 15.23 11.59 13.34
C GLN A 338 15.44 10.25 14.03
N PHE A 339 16.71 9.85 14.22
CA PHE A 339 17.03 8.65 14.99
C PHE A 339 16.35 8.68 16.38
N ASN A 340 15.89 7.52 16.84
CA ASN A 340 15.08 7.32 18.07
C ASN A 340 13.67 7.95 18.05
N PHE A 341 13.37 8.86 17.11
CA PHE A 341 12.07 9.52 16.95
C PHE A 341 11.55 9.36 15.53
N GLY A 342 11.79 8.17 14.95
CA GLY A 342 11.34 7.80 13.62
C GLY A 342 9.85 7.51 13.63
N ALA A 343 9.12 8.00 12.63
CA ALA A 343 7.72 7.69 12.45
C ALA A 343 7.50 6.22 12.09
N ILE A 344 8.40 5.64 11.30
CA ILE A 344 8.58 4.20 11.13
C ILE A 344 10.05 3.89 11.30
N TRP A 345 10.38 2.98 12.21
CA TRP A 345 11.68 2.33 12.32
C TRP A 345 11.50 0.83 12.19
N VAL A 346 12.27 0.21 11.30
CA VAL A 346 12.42 -1.25 11.18
C VAL A 346 13.84 -1.58 11.58
N ASN A 347 13.99 -2.38 12.64
CA ASN A 347 15.28 -2.73 13.17
C ASN A 347 16.03 -3.66 12.20
N GLY A 348 17.33 -3.42 12.02
CA GLY A 348 18.19 -4.25 11.17
C GLY A 348 18.56 -5.58 11.84
N ASP A 349 18.78 -5.56 13.15
CA ASP A 349 19.11 -6.74 13.95
C ASP A 349 18.70 -6.55 15.42
N PRO A 350 17.80 -7.38 15.99
CA PRO A 350 17.01 -8.41 15.30
C PRO A 350 15.99 -7.81 14.33
N PHE A 351 15.80 -8.47 13.18
CA PHE A 351 14.69 -8.16 12.27
C PHE A 351 13.36 -8.58 12.91
N GLY A 352 12.26 -7.94 12.50
CA GLY A 352 10.92 -8.22 13.02
C GLY A 352 10.50 -7.31 14.18
N GLU A 353 11.41 -6.45 14.67
CA GLU A 353 11.10 -5.41 15.65
C GLU A 353 11.10 -4.04 14.99
N GLY A 354 10.20 -3.17 15.45
CA GLY A 354 10.10 -1.80 14.97
C GLY A 354 9.57 -0.84 16.02
N SER A 355 9.66 0.45 15.73
CA SER A 355 9.11 1.50 16.57
C SER A 355 8.45 2.61 15.76
N SER A 356 7.46 3.26 16.36
CA SER A 356 6.73 4.40 15.79
C SER A 356 6.62 5.50 16.85
N ALA A 357 7.25 6.64 16.57
CA ALA A 357 7.26 7.78 17.48
C ALA A 357 5.83 8.30 17.75
N GLU A 358 5.64 8.96 18.89
CA GLU A 358 4.37 9.62 19.20
C GLU A 358 4.10 10.82 18.29
N SER A 359 5.16 11.56 17.96
CA SER A 359 5.12 12.72 17.07
C SER A 359 6.28 12.68 16.09
N CYS A 360 6.09 13.29 14.92
CA CYS A 360 7.09 13.41 13.86
C CYS A 360 6.86 14.73 13.12
N SER A 361 7.88 15.59 13.07
CA SER A 361 7.78 16.89 12.41
C SER A 361 7.89 16.81 10.89
N THR A 362 8.33 15.68 10.33
CA THR A 362 8.54 15.48 8.88
C THR A 362 7.24 15.38 8.09
N TYR A 363 6.15 14.96 8.73
CA TYR A 363 4.86 14.74 8.10
C TYR A 363 3.76 15.53 8.82
N ARG A 364 2.93 16.24 8.06
CA ARG A 364 1.87 17.09 8.60
C ARG A 364 0.74 16.25 9.19
N GLY A 365 0.27 16.64 10.37
CA GLY A 365 -0.83 15.97 11.07
C GLY A 365 -0.48 14.57 11.54
N TYR A 366 0.82 14.23 11.59
CA TYR A 366 1.29 12.90 11.97
C TYR A 366 0.78 12.51 13.36
N LYS A 367 0.35 11.26 13.46
CA LYS A 367 0.10 10.54 14.70
C LYS A 367 0.78 9.18 14.60
N ARG A 368 1.10 8.59 15.75
CA ARG A 368 1.68 7.23 15.82
C ARG A 368 0.88 6.27 14.93
N LEU A 369 1.61 5.48 14.14
CA LEU A 369 1.03 4.61 13.13
C LEU A 369 0.69 3.21 13.65
N SER A 370 1.53 2.70 14.56
CA SER A 370 1.31 1.44 15.26
C SER A 370 0.42 1.63 16.49
N LYS A 371 -0.08 0.52 17.05
CA LYS A 371 -0.82 0.55 18.31
C LYS A 371 0.03 1.09 19.46
N GLU A 372 1.25 0.56 19.59
CA GLU A 372 2.19 0.84 20.68
C GLU A 372 3.49 1.49 20.14
N PRO A 373 4.27 2.20 20.97
CA PRO A 373 5.50 2.87 20.50
C PRO A 373 6.53 1.89 19.93
N ASN A 374 6.61 0.69 20.50
CA ASN A 374 7.40 -0.42 19.99
C ASN A 374 6.46 -1.54 19.58
N PHE A 375 6.74 -2.20 18.46
CA PHE A 375 5.88 -3.24 17.93
C PHE A 375 6.70 -4.40 17.33
N ARG A 376 6.08 -5.58 17.32
CA ARG A 376 6.55 -6.71 16.51
C ARG A 376 5.84 -6.72 15.17
N ILE A 377 6.62 -6.85 14.11
CA ILE A 377 6.16 -6.97 12.74
C ILE A 377 5.56 -8.36 12.56
N LYS A 378 4.29 -8.41 12.17
CA LYS A 378 3.59 -9.64 11.78
C LYS A 378 3.78 -9.94 10.30
N SER A 379 3.65 -8.90 9.48
CA SER A 379 3.81 -8.98 8.02
C SER A 379 4.51 -7.71 7.54
N LEU A 380 5.49 -7.83 6.66
CA LEU A 380 6.13 -6.68 6.00
C LEU A 380 6.25 -6.97 4.51
N GLU A 381 5.76 -6.04 3.70
CA GLU A 381 5.87 -6.07 2.25
C GLU A 381 6.48 -4.78 1.71
N VAL A 382 7.26 -4.91 0.63
CA VAL A 382 7.74 -3.76 -0.14
C VAL A 382 7.35 -3.94 -1.61
N TRP A 383 6.72 -2.90 -2.15
CA TRP A 383 6.25 -2.84 -3.53
C TRP A 383 6.87 -1.64 -4.22
N ALA A 384 7.65 -1.86 -5.28
CA ALA A 384 8.00 -0.74 -6.16
C ALA A 384 6.76 -0.27 -6.93
N VAL A 385 6.69 1.02 -7.23
CA VAL A 385 5.58 1.61 -7.98
C VAL A 385 6.09 2.36 -9.21
N GLY A 386 5.33 2.27 -10.30
CA GLY A 386 5.75 2.78 -11.60
C GLY A 386 6.82 1.92 -12.29
N GLU A 387 7.38 2.49 -13.36
CA GLU A 387 8.42 1.82 -14.15
C GLU A 387 9.71 1.66 -13.35
N LYS A 388 10.45 0.59 -13.65
CA LYS A 388 11.79 0.41 -13.08
C LYS A 388 12.71 1.53 -13.60
N PRO A 389 13.44 2.25 -12.72
CA PRO A 389 14.40 3.23 -13.17
C PRO A 389 15.39 2.60 -14.14
N MET A 390 15.49 3.17 -15.34
CA MET A 390 16.54 2.82 -16.28
C MET A 390 17.83 3.46 -15.75
N PHE A 391 18.73 2.66 -15.20
CA PHE A 391 20.10 3.12 -15.05
C PHE A 391 20.63 3.40 -16.45
N LYS A 392 20.77 4.69 -16.81
CA LYS A 392 21.67 5.04 -17.90
C LYS A 392 23.01 4.52 -17.45
N LYS A 393 23.43 3.36 -17.99
CA LYS A 393 24.82 2.93 -17.94
C LYS A 393 25.60 4.16 -18.39
N GLU A 394 26.32 4.81 -17.48
CA GLU A 394 27.46 5.60 -17.91
C GLU A 394 28.22 4.70 -18.89
N SER A 395 28.52 5.25 -20.06
CA SER A 395 29.20 4.58 -21.15
C SER A 395 30.64 4.24 -20.75
N ARG A 396 30.82 3.36 -19.77
CA ARG A 396 32.08 2.76 -19.37
C ARG A 396 31.87 1.27 -19.20
N LEU A 397 32.23 0.60 -20.28
CA LEU A 397 32.68 -0.78 -20.43
C LEU A 397 31.66 -1.92 -20.32
N SER A 398 31.46 -2.52 -21.50
CA SER A 398 30.92 -3.84 -21.84
C SER A 398 29.38 -4.02 -21.89
N LYS A 399 28.91 -4.16 -23.13
CA LYS A 399 27.64 -4.79 -23.51
C LYS A 399 27.90 -6.31 -23.63
N GLU A 400 27.64 -7.09 -22.59
CA GLU A 400 27.23 -8.50 -22.71
C GLU A 400 26.37 -8.86 -21.48
N PRO A 401 25.14 -9.39 -21.63
CA PRO A 401 24.26 -9.70 -20.50
C PRO A 401 24.49 -11.11 -19.92
N ASN A 402 25.47 -11.86 -20.42
CA ASN A 402 25.79 -13.20 -19.93
C ASN A 402 27.26 -13.26 -19.53
N PHE A 403 27.55 -13.04 -18.25
CA PHE A 403 28.87 -13.41 -17.74
C PHE A 403 28.94 -14.94 -17.63
N ARG A 404 29.71 -15.55 -18.53
CA ARG A 404 30.09 -16.95 -18.47
C ARG A 404 31.51 -17.01 -17.91
N ILE A 405 31.67 -17.55 -16.70
CA ILE A 405 33.01 -17.79 -16.13
C ILE A 405 33.73 -18.75 -17.08
N LYS A 406 34.69 -18.23 -17.86
CA LYS A 406 35.49 -19.03 -18.81
C LYS A 406 36.56 -19.85 -18.09
N SER A 407 37.07 -19.36 -16.97
CA SER A 407 37.97 -20.07 -16.06
C SER A 407 37.85 -19.49 -14.65
N LEU A 408 37.94 -20.35 -13.65
CA LEU A 408 38.04 -20.00 -12.24
C LEU A 408 39.43 -20.46 -11.77
N GLU A 409 40.31 -19.51 -11.45
CA GLU A 409 41.64 -19.81 -10.94
C GLU A 409 41.65 -19.53 -9.43
N VAL A 410 41.79 -20.61 -8.65
CA VAL A 410 41.84 -20.55 -7.19
C VAL A 410 43.30 -20.51 -6.78
N TRP A 411 43.72 -19.42 -6.15
CA TRP A 411 45.06 -19.32 -5.58
C TRP A 411 45.03 -19.83 -4.14
N ALA A 412 45.81 -20.87 -3.86
CA ALA A 412 46.12 -21.23 -2.49
C ALA A 412 47.06 -20.17 -1.90
N VAL A 413 46.85 -19.78 -0.65
CA VAL A 413 47.78 -18.90 0.06
C VAL A 413 49.00 -19.73 0.45
N GLY A 414 50.10 -19.54 -0.27
CA GLY A 414 51.37 -20.25 -0.09
C GLY A 414 52.41 -19.79 -1.12
N GLU A 415 53.68 -20.07 -0.87
CA GLU A 415 54.78 -19.58 -1.70
C GLU A 415 54.70 -20.08 -3.16
N LYS A 416 55.08 -19.19 -4.08
CA LYS A 416 55.06 -19.42 -5.55
C LYS A 416 55.91 -20.65 -5.91
N PRO A 417 55.38 -21.66 -6.62
CA PRO A 417 56.19 -22.78 -7.04
C PRO A 417 57.15 -22.36 -8.17
N MET A 418 58.44 -22.61 -7.98
CA MET A 418 59.45 -22.44 -9.03
C MET A 418 59.43 -23.63 -9.99
N PHE A 419 59.14 -23.39 -11.26
CA PHE A 419 59.22 -24.42 -12.30
C PHE A 419 60.38 -24.15 -13.27
N LYS A 420 61.25 -25.17 -13.45
CA LYS A 420 62.33 -25.17 -14.46
C LYS A 420 61.76 -25.40 -15.86
N LYS A 421 62.25 -24.62 -16.83
CA LYS A 421 61.77 -24.53 -18.23
C LYS A 421 61.75 -25.86 -19.02
N GLU A 422 62.47 -26.89 -18.61
CA GLU A 422 62.58 -28.15 -19.37
C GLU A 422 61.36 -29.07 -19.23
N SER A 423 60.52 -28.89 -18.21
CA SER A 423 59.37 -29.80 -17.99
C SER A 423 58.14 -29.48 -18.85
N MET A 424 58.16 -28.39 -19.63
CA MET A 424 57.00 -27.94 -20.40
C MET A 424 56.78 -28.72 -21.71
N ARG A 425 57.83 -29.33 -22.28
CA ARG A 425 57.72 -30.10 -23.54
C ARG A 425 57.07 -31.48 -23.37
N SER A 426 57.11 -32.06 -22.17
CA SER A 426 56.56 -33.39 -21.92
C SER A 426 55.05 -33.40 -21.65
N MET A 427 54.45 -32.30 -21.17
CA MET A 427 53.00 -32.25 -20.89
C MET A 427 52.14 -31.89 -22.10
N LEU A 428 52.71 -31.29 -23.14
CA LEU A 428 51.97 -30.90 -24.33
C LEU A 428 51.65 -32.09 -25.28
N SER A 429 52.21 -33.29 -25.04
CA SER A 429 51.93 -34.47 -25.86
C SER A 429 50.88 -35.43 -25.29
N SER A 430 50.48 -35.30 -24.01
CA SER A 430 49.42 -36.14 -23.44
C SER A 430 48.09 -35.42 -23.50
N ARG A 431 47.23 -35.84 -24.43
CA ARG A 431 45.83 -35.40 -24.55
C ARG A 431 44.94 -36.01 -23.44
N SER A 432 45.26 -35.78 -22.18
CA SER A 432 44.40 -36.17 -21.06
C SER A 432 44.09 -34.97 -20.18
N SER A 433 42.82 -34.86 -19.79
CA SER A 433 42.36 -33.81 -18.89
C SER A 433 42.90 -34.07 -17.48
N VAL A 434 43.29 -33.03 -16.76
CA VAL A 434 43.72 -33.13 -15.34
C VAL A 434 42.68 -33.85 -14.47
N LEU A 435 41.40 -33.76 -14.85
CA LEU A 435 40.27 -34.44 -14.19
C LEU A 435 40.27 -35.97 -14.33
N GLU A 436 41.05 -36.56 -15.23
CA GLU A 436 41.16 -38.03 -15.35
C GLU A 436 42.11 -38.63 -14.31
N THR A 437 42.97 -37.82 -13.67
CA THR A 437 44.04 -38.32 -12.79
C THR A 437 43.69 -38.34 -11.30
N ARG A 438 42.54 -37.77 -10.88
CA ARG A 438 42.16 -37.66 -9.45
C ARG A 438 40.75 -38.17 -9.17
N GLN A 439 40.69 -39.28 -8.42
CA GLN A 439 39.44 -39.98 -8.09
C GLN A 439 38.53 -39.23 -7.11
N SER A 440 39.10 -38.35 -6.28
CA SER A 440 38.38 -37.45 -5.37
C SER A 440 37.51 -36.43 -6.11
N ASP A 441 38.05 -35.85 -7.17
CA ASP A 441 37.44 -34.72 -7.88
C ASP A 441 36.29 -35.19 -8.78
N ARG A 442 36.39 -36.44 -9.24
CA ARG A 442 35.33 -37.15 -9.97
C ARG A 442 34.12 -37.48 -9.08
N SER A 443 34.39 -37.83 -7.81
CA SER A 443 33.36 -38.12 -6.81
C SER A 443 32.54 -36.88 -6.42
N PHE A 444 33.19 -35.71 -6.36
CA PHE A 444 32.52 -34.44 -6.08
C PHE A 444 31.58 -34.00 -7.22
N LEU A 445 32.00 -34.15 -8.48
CA LEU A 445 31.17 -33.84 -9.65
C LEU A 445 29.95 -34.76 -9.81
N ALA A 446 30.06 -36.02 -9.37
CA ALA A 446 28.94 -36.96 -9.32
C ALA A 446 27.90 -36.55 -8.26
N LEU A 447 28.34 -36.03 -7.11
CA LEU A 447 27.47 -35.51 -6.05
C LEU A 447 26.68 -34.26 -6.49
N CYS A 448 27.25 -33.46 -7.39
CA CYS A 448 26.61 -32.27 -7.96
C CYS A 448 25.78 -32.56 -9.24
N GLY A 449 25.48 -33.84 -9.54
CA GLY A 449 24.60 -34.23 -10.65
C GLY A 449 25.18 -34.08 -12.06
N LYS A 450 26.51 -33.87 -12.21
CA LYS A 450 27.17 -33.70 -13.51
C LYS A 450 27.92 -34.95 -13.93
N ASN A 451 27.22 -35.91 -14.54
CA ASN A 451 27.85 -37.05 -15.22
C ASN A 451 28.36 -36.60 -16.60
N THR A 452 29.62 -36.18 -16.69
CA THR A 452 30.27 -35.94 -17.99
C THR A 452 31.29 -37.05 -18.24
N LYS A 453 30.92 -38.03 -19.07
CA LYS A 453 31.87 -39.05 -19.56
C LYS A 453 32.84 -38.49 -20.62
N ARG A 454 32.67 -37.27 -21.11
CA ARG A 454 33.60 -36.59 -22.02
C ARG A 454 33.58 -35.08 -21.80
N SER A 455 34.76 -34.50 -21.65
CA SER A 455 34.96 -33.05 -21.62
C SER A 455 34.97 -32.52 -23.06
N GLU A 456 33.91 -31.86 -23.49
CA GLU A 456 33.91 -31.02 -24.70
C GLU A 456 34.49 -29.64 -24.37
N GLY A 457 35.81 -29.58 -24.21
CA GLY A 457 36.57 -28.33 -24.19
C GLY A 457 37.01 -27.95 -25.60
N PHE A 458 36.83 -26.67 -25.96
CA PHE A 458 37.24 -26.04 -27.22
C PHE A 458 38.64 -26.49 -27.68
N ARG A 459 38.72 -27.17 -28.83
CA ARG A 459 39.96 -27.28 -29.62
C ARG A 459 40.03 -26.05 -30.52
N ALA A 460 41.08 -25.24 -30.39
CA ALA A 460 41.28 -24.07 -31.23
C ALA A 460 41.45 -24.50 -32.70
N THR A 461 40.71 -23.84 -33.60
CA THR A 461 40.86 -23.93 -35.06
C THR A 461 42.09 -23.14 -35.49
N GLU A 462 42.90 -23.70 -36.39
CA GLU A 462 44.14 -23.10 -36.93
C GLU A 462 43.86 -21.82 -37.77
N PRO A 463 44.80 -20.85 -37.83
CA PRO A 463 44.70 -19.71 -38.74
C PRO A 463 45.11 -20.09 -40.18
N PRO A 464 44.68 -19.32 -41.20
CA PRO A 464 44.75 -19.72 -42.60
C PRO A 464 46.17 -19.66 -43.16
N LYS A 465 46.46 -20.51 -44.14
CA LYS A 465 47.54 -20.35 -45.12
C LYS A 465 46.97 -20.01 -46.48
#